data_AF-A0A9E8C3D8-F1
#
_entry.id   AF-A0A9E8C3D8-F1
#
_cell.length_a   1.000
_cell.length_b   1.000
_cell.length_c   1.000
_cell.angle_alpha   90.00
_cell.angle_beta   90.00
_cell.angle_gamma   90.00
#
_symmetry.space_group_name_H-M   'P 1'
#
loop_
_entity.id
_entity.type
_entity.pdbx_description
1 polymer ?
#
loop_
_entity_poly.entity_id
_entity_poly.type
_entity_poly.pdbx_seq_one_letter_code
_entity_poly.pdbx_strand_id
1 'polypeptide(L)'
;MFWLIVSVLAVILLYKFHNYILSPFFYWKNKKIDYHLIRGPYADLLKFVTNTVNIFEEDLINYNAKPDKKVYGTVTFRRPSLLIKDPELLKQILIKDFDHFTNHATLLSEADPLLSDNLFIAKDKKWHNTRTILSPVFTANKMRITIDLMALCGEQMISYFKKEYEKQGNGKPLEIEFQSTTGLFSNDVIATTSFGIQCDSFKAPENEFIKTGRAIFNFSMLRFMLLHLTPSIAKMFDVKIMPPIVYEFFPRVIKEALKNRRENKVFRPDMIQLLMEAKESLEKNPVKDLALSDDEIISQALVFFAAGFETVAATMTFAIYELTIHPEIQKRAQEECVEAFKKGGGKLTYEAINEMKYMDMVVSGKF
;
A
#
# COMPACT_ATOMS: atom_id res chain seq x y z
N MET A 1 -19.28 38.71 32.83
CA MET A 1 -18.52 39.24 31.67
C MET A 1 -17.59 38.20 31.06
N PHE A 2 -16.67 37.59 31.83
CA PHE A 2 -15.74 36.54 31.33
C PHE A 2 -16.45 35.37 30.60
N TRP A 3 -17.43 34.72 31.23
CA TRP A 3 -18.18 33.61 30.63
C TRP A 3 -18.94 33.98 29.35
N LEU A 4 -19.38 35.24 29.25
CA LEU A 4 -20.08 35.74 28.07
C LEU A 4 -19.10 35.91 26.89
N ILE A 5 -17.89 36.42 27.15
CA ILE A 5 -16.83 36.53 26.13
C ILE A 5 -16.40 35.14 25.65
N VAL A 6 -16.18 34.20 26.58
CA VAL A 6 -15.84 32.80 26.25
C VAL A 6 -16.93 32.15 25.39
N SER A 7 -18.20 32.35 25.75
CA SER A 7 -19.33 31.80 24.99
C SER A 7 -19.43 32.38 23.59
N VAL A 8 -19.24 33.69 23.43
CA VAL A 8 -19.25 34.36 22.11
C VAL A 8 -18.10 33.86 21.23
N LEU A 9 -16.89 33.73 21.79
CA LEU A 9 -15.74 33.18 21.07
C LEU A 9 -15.97 31.72 20.66
N ALA A 10 -16.54 30.90 21.54
CA ALA A 10 -16.90 29.53 21.22
C ALA A 10 -17.91 29.45 20.07
N VAL A 11 -18.95 30.29 20.06
CA VAL A 11 -19.93 30.35 18.98
C VAL A 11 -19.29 30.78 17.66
N ILE A 12 -18.41 31.80 17.67
CA ILE A 12 -17.69 32.24 16.47
C ILE A 12 -16.79 31.13 15.93
N LEU A 13 -16.07 30.42 16.81
CA LEU A 13 -15.23 29.29 16.42
C LEU A 13 -16.07 28.14 15.84
N LEU A 14 -17.19 27.80 16.46
CA LEU A 14 -18.12 26.78 15.95
C LEU A 14 -18.71 27.17 14.60
N TYR A 15 -19.09 28.44 14.40
CA TYR A 15 -19.59 28.94 13.13
C TYR A 15 -18.51 28.89 12.03
N LYS A 16 -17.27 29.32 12.35
CA LYS A 16 -16.14 29.21 11.42
C LYS A 16 -15.83 27.76 11.09
N PHE A 17 -15.84 26.87 12.08
CA PHE A 17 -15.60 25.44 11.89
C PHE A 17 -16.71 24.81 11.04
N HIS A 18 -17.97 25.14 11.31
CA HIS A 18 -19.12 24.72 10.52
C HIS A 18 -18.96 25.12 9.05
N ASN A 19 -18.68 26.39 8.76
CA ASN A 19 -18.47 26.87 7.38
C ASN A 19 -17.23 26.25 6.73
N TYR A 20 -16.15 26.08 7.49
CA TYR A 20 -14.93 25.40 7.03
C TYR A 20 -15.25 23.98 6.57
N ILE A 21 -16.02 23.22 7.35
CA ILE A 21 -16.45 21.86 7.00
C ILE A 21 -17.37 21.84 5.78
N LEU A 22 -18.34 22.75 5.68
CA LEU A 22 -19.37 22.74 4.63
C LEU A 22 -18.92 23.33 3.29
N SER A 23 -18.02 24.30 3.29
CA SER A 23 -17.66 25.06 2.08
C SER A 23 -17.29 24.21 0.84
N PRO A 24 -16.58 23.06 0.95
CA PRO A 24 -16.24 22.25 -0.22
C PRO A 24 -17.45 21.64 -0.94
N PHE A 25 -18.54 21.37 -0.21
CA PHE A 25 -19.77 20.77 -0.77
C PHE A 25 -20.52 21.71 -1.72
N PHE A 26 -20.24 23.02 -1.65
CA PHE A 26 -20.80 24.01 -2.56
C PHE A 26 -19.87 24.36 -3.73
N TYR A 27 -18.66 23.81 -3.79
CA TYR A 27 -17.66 24.16 -4.80
C TYR A 27 -18.17 23.93 -6.22
N TRP A 28 -18.60 22.71 -6.53
CA TRP A 28 -19.06 22.34 -7.88
C TRP A 28 -20.35 23.06 -8.28
N LYS A 29 -21.26 23.25 -7.31
CA LYS A 29 -22.47 24.06 -7.48
C LYS A 29 -22.13 25.49 -7.92
N ASN A 30 -21.18 26.13 -7.24
CA ASN A 30 -20.76 27.50 -7.54
C ASN A 30 -20.03 27.60 -8.89
N LYS A 31 -19.32 26.54 -9.29
CA LYS A 31 -18.66 26.42 -10.60
C LYS A 31 -19.61 26.04 -11.73
N LYS A 32 -20.89 25.75 -11.44
CA LYS A 32 -21.88 25.28 -12.41
C LYS A 32 -21.42 24.02 -13.17
N ILE A 33 -20.71 23.12 -12.48
CA ILE A 33 -20.26 21.83 -13.00
C ILE A 33 -21.17 20.75 -12.42
N ASP A 34 -21.55 19.77 -13.24
CA ASP A 34 -22.33 18.62 -12.79
C ASP A 34 -21.61 17.89 -11.65
N TYR A 35 -22.32 17.52 -10.59
CA TYR A 35 -21.74 16.86 -9.44
C TYR A 35 -22.69 15.87 -8.77
N HIS A 36 -22.12 14.96 -7.98
CA HIS A 36 -22.86 14.06 -7.10
C HIS A 36 -22.31 14.18 -5.68
N LEU A 37 -23.22 14.28 -4.72
CA LEU A 37 -22.95 14.09 -3.31
C LEU A 37 -23.80 12.91 -2.87
N ILE A 38 -23.18 11.90 -2.28
CA ILE A 38 -23.88 10.68 -1.88
C ILE A 38 -24.91 11.02 -0.82
N ARG A 39 -24.56 11.92 0.11
CA ARG A 39 -25.49 12.45 1.13
C ARG A 39 -25.19 13.92 1.42
N GLY A 40 -25.91 14.46 2.40
CA GLY A 40 -25.62 15.79 2.93
C GLY A 40 -24.29 15.82 3.70
N PRO A 41 -23.63 16.99 3.79
CA PRO A 41 -22.27 17.12 4.31
C PRO A 41 -22.06 16.59 5.74
N TYR A 42 -23.07 16.70 6.61
CA TYR A 42 -23.03 16.14 7.96
C TYR A 42 -23.17 14.63 7.99
N ALA A 43 -24.00 14.09 7.08
CA ALA A 43 -24.25 12.67 7.01
C ALA A 43 -23.02 11.92 6.52
N ASP A 44 -22.22 12.50 5.63
CA ASP A 44 -20.96 11.90 5.18
C ASP A 44 -19.89 12.01 6.27
N LEU A 45 -19.76 13.17 6.94
CA LEU A 45 -18.81 13.34 8.05
C LEU A 45 -19.08 12.40 9.24
N LEU A 46 -20.34 12.28 9.67
CA LEU A 46 -20.72 11.44 10.82
C LEU A 46 -20.40 9.96 10.58
N LYS A 47 -20.46 9.49 9.33
CA LYS A 47 -20.25 8.08 8.98
C LYS A 47 -18.80 7.65 9.11
N PHE A 48 -17.87 8.51 8.71
CA PHE A 48 -16.44 8.26 8.91
C PHE A 48 -16.09 8.17 10.40
N VAL A 49 -16.76 8.96 11.24
CA VAL A 49 -16.58 8.90 12.70
C VAL A 49 -17.20 7.62 13.30
N THR A 50 -18.35 7.17 12.78
CA THR A 50 -19.01 5.95 13.25
C THR A 50 -18.48 4.66 12.62
N ASN A 51 -17.54 4.74 11.66
CA ASN A 51 -16.98 3.61 10.90
C ASN A 51 -18.06 2.72 10.23
N THR A 52 -19.15 3.33 9.75
CA THR A 52 -20.35 2.61 9.28
C THR A 52 -20.38 2.36 7.77
N VAL A 53 -19.37 2.78 7.01
CA VAL A 53 -19.34 2.64 5.55
C VAL A 53 -17.95 2.24 5.07
N ASN A 54 -17.92 1.31 4.13
CA ASN A 54 -16.73 0.90 3.40
C ASN A 54 -16.42 1.93 2.29
N ILE A 55 -15.20 2.48 2.26
CA ILE A 55 -14.78 3.48 1.25
C ILE A 55 -14.94 2.93 -0.18
N PHE A 56 -14.72 1.64 -0.39
CA PHE A 56 -14.85 1.03 -1.72
C PHE A 56 -16.31 0.96 -2.20
N GLU A 57 -17.25 0.69 -1.31
CA GLU A 57 -18.68 0.77 -1.64
C GLU A 57 -19.08 2.20 -2.01
N GLU A 58 -18.48 3.18 -1.33
CA GLU A 58 -18.71 4.59 -1.60
C GLU A 58 -18.21 5.01 -2.97
N ASP A 59 -17.00 4.59 -3.34
CA ASP A 59 -16.43 4.82 -4.67
C ASP A 59 -17.29 4.17 -5.76
N LEU A 60 -17.83 2.97 -5.51
CA LEU A 60 -18.73 2.29 -6.44
C LEU A 60 -20.07 3.01 -6.58
N ILE A 61 -20.67 3.48 -5.48
CA ILE A 61 -21.89 4.30 -5.51
C ILE A 61 -21.62 5.58 -6.29
N ASN A 62 -20.51 6.26 -5.98
CA ASN A 62 -20.09 7.46 -6.70
C ASN A 62 -20.01 7.15 -8.18
N TYR A 63 -19.21 6.17 -8.61
CA TYR A 63 -18.99 5.77 -10.01
C TYR A 63 -20.30 5.54 -10.78
N ASN A 64 -21.26 4.86 -10.13
CA ASN A 64 -22.54 4.50 -10.71
C ASN A 64 -23.61 5.62 -10.65
N ALA A 65 -23.41 6.68 -9.86
CA ALA A 65 -24.42 7.71 -9.63
C ALA A 65 -24.82 8.51 -10.87
N LYS A 66 -23.91 8.62 -11.85
CA LYS A 66 -24.13 9.38 -13.10
C LYS A 66 -23.64 8.55 -14.30
N PRO A 67 -24.36 7.48 -14.70
CA PRO A 67 -23.88 6.54 -15.72
C PRO A 67 -23.55 7.24 -17.05
N ASP A 68 -24.39 8.18 -17.48
CA ASP A 68 -24.24 8.89 -18.77
C ASP A 68 -23.15 9.98 -18.79
N LYS A 69 -22.54 10.29 -17.65
CA LYS A 69 -21.54 11.35 -17.53
C LYS A 69 -20.13 10.79 -17.54
N LYS A 70 -19.32 11.27 -18.47
CA LYS A 70 -17.89 10.93 -18.58
C LYS A 70 -17.03 11.52 -17.47
N VAL A 71 -17.43 12.66 -16.93
CA VAL A 71 -16.76 13.36 -15.83
C VAL A 71 -17.80 14.17 -15.04
N TYR A 72 -17.65 14.20 -13.72
CA TYR A 72 -18.45 15.07 -12.84
C TYR A 72 -17.72 15.28 -11.51
N GLY A 73 -18.12 16.32 -10.79
CA GLY A 73 -17.60 16.64 -9.47
C GLY A 73 -18.11 15.70 -8.39
N THR A 74 -17.25 15.36 -7.45
CA THR A 74 -17.57 14.76 -6.16
C THR A 74 -16.84 15.53 -5.07
N VAL A 75 -17.09 15.21 -3.81
CA VAL A 75 -16.32 15.78 -2.70
C VAL A 75 -15.85 14.64 -1.82
N THR A 76 -14.53 14.47 -1.73
CA THR A 76 -13.90 13.48 -0.86
C THR A 76 -13.38 14.20 0.38
N PHE A 77 -14.02 14.00 1.53
CA PHE A 77 -13.76 14.76 2.76
C PHE A 77 -13.78 16.29 2.53
N ARG A 78 -12.58 16.88 2.59
CA ARG A 78 -12.13 18.25 2.34
C ARG A 78 -12.28 18.80 0.93
N ARG A 79 -12.12 17.88 -0.01
CA ARG A 79 -11.47 18.16 -1.29
C ARG A 79 -12.50 18.02 -2.40
N PRO A 80 -12.77 19.09 -3.16
CA PRO A 80 -13.48 18.94 -4.41
C PRO A 80 -12.66 18.03 -5.33
N SER A 81 -13.27 16.93 -5.76
CA SER A 81 -12.65 15.90 -6.58
C SER A 81 -13.40 15.78 -7.91
N LEU A 82 -12.71 15.40 -8.97
CA LEU A 82 -13.36 15.03 -10.23
C LEU A 82 -13.34 13.50 -10.34
N LEU A 83 -14.51 12.90 -10.54
CA LEU A 83 -14.60 11.50 -10.94
C LEU A 83 -14.56 11.44 -12.46
N ILE A 84 -13.55 10.75 -13.00
CA ILE A 84 -13.29 10.66 -14.44
C ILE A 84 -13.48 9.21 -14.88
N LYS A 85 -14.36 8.99 -15.86
CA LYS A 85 -14.66 7.66 -16.43
C LYS A 85 -14.23 7.52 -17.89
N ASP A 86 -13.86 8.62 -18.56
CA ASP A 86 -13.42 8.59 -19.96
C ASP A 86 -11.95 8.13 -20.07
N PRO A 87 -11.65 6.99 -20.72
CA PRO A 87 -10.29 6.50 -20.88
C PRO A 87 -9.35 7.47 -21.60
N GLU A 88 -9.86 8.26 -22.55
CA GLU A 88 -9.03 9.24 -23.27
C GLU A 88 -8.63 10.40 -22.37
N LEU A 89 -9.53 10.82 -21.45
CA LEU A 89 -9.20 11.82 -20.44
C LEU A 89 -8.24 11.27 -19.39
N LEU A 90 -8.41 10.02 -18.96
CA LEU A 90 -7.46 9.36 -18.06
C LEU A 90 -6.06 9.29 -18.70
N LYS A 91 -5.97 8.92 -19.98
CA LYS A 91 -4.72 8.93 -20.73
C LYS A 91 -4.12 10.33 -20.87
N GLN A 92 -4.96 11.34 -21.08
CA GLN A 92 -4.52 12.73 -21.12
C GLN A 92 -3.88 13.14 -19.79
N ILE A 93 -4.55 12.88 -18.67
CA ILE A 93 -4.12 13.29 -17.33
C ILE A 93 -2.92 12.50 -16.83
N LEU A 94 -2.96 11.17 -16.96
CA LEU A 94 -1.97 10.27 -16.36
C LEU A 94 -0.69 10.11 -17.20
N ILE A 95 -0.75 10.44 -18.50
CA ILE A 95 0.38 10.20 -19.43
C ILE A 95 0.78 11.49 -20.16
N LYS A 96 -0.13 12.09 -20.93
CA LYS A 96 0.24 13.20 -21.84
C LYS A 96 0.55 14.49 -21.10
N ASP A 97 -0.25 14.84 -20.10
CA ASP A 97 -0.12 16.05 -19.29
C ASP A 97 0.42 15.74 -17.89
N PHE A 98 1.19 14.66 -17.73
CA PHE A 98 1.70 14.21 -16.44
C PHE A 98 2.39 15.33 -15.64
N ASP A 99 3.15 16.20 -16.32
CA ASP A 99 3.85 17.33 -15.70
C ASP A 99 2.93 18.35 -15.00
N HIS A 100 1.63 18.35 -15.32
CA HIS A 100 0.60 19.15 -14.65
C HIS A 100 -0.08 18.40 -13.49
N PHE A 101 0.02 17.07 -13.45
CA PHE A 101 -0.68 16.17 -12.53
C PHE A 101 0.28 15.24 -11.76
N THR A 102 1.47 15.72 -11.43
CA THR A 102 2.57 14.93 -10.83
C THR A 102 2.25 14.34 -9.46
N ASN A 103 1.44 15.03 -8.64
CA ASN A 103 1.30 14.74 -7.22
C ASN A 103 0.03 13.95 -6.89
N HIS A 104 0.15 12.95 -6.00
CA HIS A 104 -1.00 12.19 -5.52
C HIS A 104 -1.89 13.03 -4.58
N ALA A 105 -3.21 12.88 -4.74
CA ALA A 105 -4.17 13.26 -3.72
C ALA A 105 -4.18 12.21 -2.60
N THR A 106 -3.09 12.13 -1.83
CA THR A 106 -2.90 11.09 -0.82
C THR A 106 -3.86 11.25 0.38
N LEU A 107 -4.27 10.10 0.92
CA LEU A 107 -4.95 9.92 2.21
C LEU A 107 -3.94 9.74 3.36
N LEU A 108 -2.65 9.83 3.09
CA LEU A 108 -1.61 9.84 4.12
C LEU A 108 -1.24 11.28 4.43
N SER A 109 -0.99 11.58 5.70
CA SER A 109 -0.69 12.94 6.15
C SER A 109 0.81 13.13 6.33
N GLU A 110 1.34 14.24 5.81
CA GLU A 110 2.69 14.73 6.09
C GLU A 110 2.92 15.03 7.59
N ALA A 111 1.84 15.09 8.38
CA ALA A 111 1.92 15.26 9.82
C ALA A 111 2.29 13.98 10.58
N ASP A 112 2.22 12.81 9.94
CA ASP A 112 2.64 11.55 10.57
C ASP A 112 4.17 11.40 10.47
N PRO A 113 4.88 11.19 11.59
CA PRO A 113 6.35 11.21 11.61
C PRO A 113 7.02 10.04 10.89
N LEU A 114 6.32 8.93 10.65
CA LEU A 114 6.88 7.73 10.01
C LEU A 114 6.52 7.65 8.52
N LEU A 115 5.46 8.36 8.12
CA LEU A 115 4.99 8.37 6.74
C LEU A 115 5.37 9.67 6.01
N SER A 116 5.76 10.74 6.69
CA SER A 116 5.92 12.09 6.14
C SER A 116 6.72 12.16 4.84
N ASP A 117 7.73 11.31 4.67
CA ASP A 117 8.69 11.42 3.59
C ASP A 117 8.69 10.23 2.60
N ASN A 118 7.65 9.41 2.63
CA ASN A 118 7.53 8.27 1.73
C ASN A 118 7.19 8.67 0.28
N LEU A 119 7.49 7.79 -0.69
CA LEU A 119 7.29 8.03 -2.12
C LEU A 119 5.84 8.38 -2.51
N PHE A 120 4.81 7.89 -1.80
CA PHE A 120 3.40 8.20 -2.11
C PHE A 120 2.99 9.61 -1.67
N ILE A 121 3.66 10.17 -0.66
CA ILE A 121 3.38 11.53 -0.16
C ILE A 121 4.31 12.56 -0.78
N ALA A 122 5.54 12.16 -1.13
CA ALA A 122 6.52 13.03 -1.76
C ALA A 122 5.92 13.76 -2.96
N LYS A 123 6.31 15.03 -3.14
CA LYS A 123 5.81 15.91 -4.18
C LYS A 123 6.92 16.41 -5.09
N ASP A 124 6.56 16.68 -6.34
CA ASP A 124 7.37 17.40 -7.33
C ASP A 124 8.80 16.84 -7.43
N LYS A 125 9.81 17.69 -7.22
CA LYS A 125 11.23 17.32 -7.27
C LYS A 125 11.60 16.22 -6.27
N LYS A 126 11.01 16.26 -5.05
CA LYS A 126 11.28 15.23 -4.03
C LYS A 126 10.78 13.87 -4.52
N TRP A 127 9.55 13.82 -5.04
CA TRP A 127 9.00 12.61 -5.64
C TRP A 127 9.89 12.09 -6.78
N HIS A 128 10.26 12.96 -7.72
CA HIS A 128 11.10 12.59 -8.86
C HIS A 128 12.43 11.98 -8.42
N ASN A 129 13.09 12.63 -7.45
CA ASN A 129 14.36 12.19 -6.89
C ASN A 129 14.24 10.84 -6.19
N THR A 130 13.27 10.69 -5.27
CA THR A 130 13.00 9.43 -4.57
C THR A 130 12.62 8.32 -5.55
N ARG A 131 11.80 8.60 -6.57
CA ARG A 131 11.42 7.63 -7.61
C ARG A 131 12.62 7.17 -8.41
N THR A 132 13.51 8.08 -8.78
CA THR A 132 14.75 7.79 -9.52
C THR A 132 15.64 6.83 -8.73
N ILE A 133 15.76 7.06 -7.42
CA ILE A 133 16.55 6.23 -6.50
C ILE A 133 15.97 4.81 -6.36
N LEU A 134 14.65 4.70 -6.27
CA LEU A 134 13.97 3.43 -5.98
C LEU A 134 13.71 2.57 -7.22
N SER A 135 13.60 3.15 -8.42
CA SER A 135 13.27 2.41 -9.64
C SER A 135 14.23 1.27 -9.98
N PRO A 136 15.57 1.38 -9.77
CA PRO A 136 16.51 0.29 -10.05
C PRO A 136 16.27 -1.02 -9.28
N VAL A 137 15.53 -0.97 -8.16
CA VAL A 137 15.17 -2.16 -7.35
C VAL A 137 14.39 -3.19 -8.18
N PHE A 138 13.61 -2.74 -9.15
CA PHE A 138 12.71 -3.58 -9.95
C PHE A 138 13.21 -3.87 -11.36
N THR A 139 14.52 -3.73 -11.61
CA THR A 139 15.11 -4.09 -12.91
C THR A 139 15.07 -5.60 -13.14
N ALA A 140 15.04 -6.04 -14.40
CA ALA A 140 15.01 -7.47 -14.75
C ALA A 140 16.14 -8.28 -14.09
N ASN A 141 17.34 -7.71 -13.98
CA ASN A 141 18.47 -8.36 -13.31
C ASN A 141 18.22 -8.56 -11.81
N LYS A 142 17.61 -7.58 -11.13
CA LYS A 142 17.23 -7.72 -9.72
C LYS A 142 16.09 -8.73 -9.56
N MET A 143 15.08 -8.68 -10.43
CA MET A 143 13.96 -9.62 -10.42
C MET A 143 14.39 -11.08 -10.56
N ARG A 144 15.42 -11.37 -11.38
CA ARG A 144 15.99 -12.74 -11.47
C ARG A 144 16.49 -13.26 -10.13
N ILE A 145 17.16 -12.41 -9.35
CA ILE A 145 17.65 -12.76 -8.00
C ILE A 145 16.47 -12.92 -7.03
N THR A 146 15.49 -12.02 -7.13
CA THR A 146 14.31 -12.01 -6.26
C THR A 146 13.44 -13.25 -6.41
N ILE A 147 13.30 -13.77 -7.63
CA ILE A 147 12.49 -14.97 -7.91
C ILE A 147 13.02 -16.21 -7.17
N ASP A 148 14.35 -16.38 -7.09
CA ASP A 148 14.92 -17.51 -6.33
C ASP A 148 14.52 -17.43 -4.84
N LEU A 149 14.49 -16.22 -4.26
CA LEU A 149 14.05 -16.02 -2.88
C LEU A 149 12.55 -16.27 -2.71
N MET A 150 11.72 -15.85 -3.67
CA MET A 150 10.28 -16.11 -3.68
C MET A 150 10.00 -17.62 -3.79
N ALA A 151 10.76 -18.34 -4.62
CA ALA A 151 10.64 -19.79 -4.77
C ALA A 151 10.94 -20.53 -3.46
N LEU A 152 11.95 -20.09 -2.70
CA LEU A 152 12.23 -20.63 -1.36
C LEU A 152 11.06 -20.43 -0.40
N CYS A 153 10.41 -19.26 -0.39
CA CYS A 153 9.19 -19.04 0.37
C CYS A 153 8.05 -19.98 -0.08
N GLY A 154 7.99 -20.28 -1.39
CA GLY A 154 7.02 -21.23 -1.96
C GLY A 154 7.26 -22.65 -1.47
N GLU A 155 8.51 -23.09 -1.39
CA GLU A 155 8.88 -24.39 -0.81
C GLU A 155 8.51 -24.48 0.67
N GLN A 156 8.63 -23.39 1.43
CA GLN A 156 8.19 -23.33 2.82
C GLN A 156 6.67 -23.48 2.95
N MET A 157 5.89 -22.81 2.09
CA MET A 157 4.44 -22.94 2.04
C MET A 157 4.00 -24.36 1.67
N ILE A 158 4.65 -24.99 0.68
CA ILE A 158 4.40 -26.40 0.31
C ILE A 158 4.72 -27.33 1.49
N SER A 159 5.82 -27.08 2.19
CA SER A 159 6.22 -27.87 3.36
C SER A 159 5.22 -27.73 4.51
N TYR A 160 4.66 -26.53 4.70
CA TYR A 160 3.58 -26.28 5.64
C TYR A 160 2.34 -27.10 5.27
N PHE A 161 1.88 -27.06 4.02
CA PHE A 161 0.72 -27.84 3.57
C PHE A 161 0.89 -29.34 3.76
N LYS A 162 2.07 -29.90 3.45
CA LYS A 162 2.35 -31.32 3.70
C LYS A 162 2.22 -31.69 5.17
N LYS A 163 2.75 -30.86 6.07
CA LYS A 163 2.66 -31.09 7.51
C LYS A 163 1.23 -30.98 8.04
N GLU A 164 0.45 -30.01 7.56
CA GLU A 164 -0.96 -29.89 7.98
C GLU A 164 -1.79 -31.07 7.47
N TYR A 165 -1.55 -31.53 6.25
CA TYR A 165 -2.18 -32.74 5.71
C TYR A 165 -1.85 -33.98 6.55
N GLU A 166 -0.57 -34.16 6.92
CA GLU A 166 -0.13 -35.27 7.78
C GLU A 166 -0.78 -35.24 9.17
N LYS A 167 -0.95 -34.05 9.77
CA LYS A 167 -1.58 -33.88 11.09
C LYS A 167 -3.08 -34.23 11.09
N GLN A 168 -3.79 -33.92 10.01
CA GLN A 168 -5.24 -34.10 9.94
C GLN A 168 -5.63 -35.59 9.87
N GLY A 169 -4.71 -36.45 9.44
CA GLY A 169 -4.90 -37.89 9.31
C GLY A 169 -5.51 -38.30 7.97
N ASN A 170 -5.18 -39.52 7.51
CA ASN A 170 -5.57 -40.03 6.20
C ASN A 170 -7.10 -40.06 6.03
N GLY A 171 -7.60 -39.42 4.97
CA GLY A 171 -8.97 -39.57 4.47
C GLY A 171 -9.88 -38.34 4.58
N LYS A 172 -9.41 -37.22 5.15
CA LYS A 172 -10.14 -35.95 5.15
C LYS A 172 -9.50 -34.92 4.22
N PRO A 173 -10.29 -34.10 3.50
CA PRO A 173 -9.77 -32.95 2.78
C PRO A 173 -9.09 -31.95 3.72
N LEU A 174 -7.97 -31.38 3.27
CA LEU A 174 -7.27 -30.33 3.99
C LEU A 174 -8.05 -29.02 3.92
N GLU A 175 -8.44 -28.50 5.08
CA GLU A 175 -9.05 -27.19 5.22
C GLU A 175 -7.97 -26.15 5.54
N ILE A 176 -7.83 -25.14 4.68
CA ILE A 176 -6.83 -24.07 4.81
C ILE A 176 -7.54 -22.73 4.71
N GLU A 177 -7.26 -21.84 5.67
CA GLU A 177 -7.64 -20.44 5.58
C GLU A 177 -6.58 -19.69 4.75
N PHE A 178 -6.93 -19.30 3.53
CA PHE A 178 -5.98 -18.77 2.55
C PHE A 178 -5.59 -17.31 2.81
N GLN A 179 -6.39 -16.49 3.48
CA GLN A 179 -6.03 -15.11 3.79
C GLN A 179 -4.82 -15.06 4.73
N SER A 180 -4.87 -15.83 5.82
CA SER A 180 -3.77 -15.98 6.77
C SER A 180 -2.55 -16.61 6.10
N THR A 181 -2.76 -17.69 5.35
CA THR A 181 -1.68 -18.43 4.67
C THR A 181 -0.94 -17.58 3.65
N THR A 182 -1.65 -16.86 2.79
CA THR A 182 -1.06 -15.96 1.80
C THR A 182 -0.42 -14.74 2.45
N GLY A 183 -0.94 -14.29 3.61
CA GLY A 183 -0.27 -13.31 4.47
C GLY A 183 1.07 -13.80 4.99
N LEU A 184 1.17 -15.04 5.50
CA LEU A 184 2.47 -15.61 5.93
C LEU A 184 3.47 -15.65 4.76
N PHE A 185 2.99 -16.06 3.58
CA PHE A 185 3.82 -16.10 2.37
C PHE A 185 4.28 -14.70 1.94
N SER A 186 3.37 -13.73 1.82
CA SER A 186 3.70 -12.38 1.35
C SER A 186 4.64 -11.66 2.32
N ASN A 187 4.49 -11.89 3.63
CA ASN A 187 5.40 -11.39 4.64
C ASN A 187 6.82 -11.95 4.45
N ASP A 188 6.95 -13.27 4.31
CA ASP A 188 8.26 -13.89 4.14
C ASP A 188 8.93 -13.44 2.85
N VAL A 189 8.16 -13.34 1.76
CA VAL A 189 8.64 -12.79 0.48
C VAL A 189 9.15 -11.36 0.70
N ILE A 190 8.33 -10.43 1.20
CA ILE A 190 8.77 -9.04 1.29
C ILE A 190 9.92 -8.87 2.29
N ALA A 191 9.91 -9.60 3.42
CA ALA A 191 10.98 -9.61 4.40
C ALA A 191 12.31 -10.08 3.80
N THR A 192 12.32 -11.18 3.06
CA THR A 192 13.55 -11.74 2.50
C THR A 192 14.05 -10.94 1.29
N THR A 193 13.16 -10.46 0.44
CA THR A 193 13.53 -9.79 -0.82
C THR A 193 13.91 -8.34 -0.62
N SER A 194 13.22 -7.64 0.29
CA SER A 194 13.41 -6.20 0.47
C SER A 194 14.28 -5.88 1.69
N PHE A 195 14.17 -6.63 2.78
CA PHE A 195 14.88 -6.35 4.04
C PHE A 195 16.08 -7.26 4.27
N GLY A 196 16.11 -8.39 3.57
CA GLY A 196 17.13 -9.41 3.75
C GLY A 196 16.94 -10.24 5.02
N ILE A 197 15.70 -10.37 5.49
CA ILE A 197 15.37 -11.00 6.77
C ILE A 197 14.57 -12.28 6.51
N GLN A 198 14.97 -13.37 7.16
CA GLN A 198 14.23 -14.62 7.15
C GLN A 198 13.33 -14.67 8.38
N CYS A 199 12.02 -14.60 8.16
CA CYS A 199 11.03 -14.64 9.24
C CYS A 199 10.56 -16.08 9.56
N ASP A 200 10.59 -16.98 8.57
CA ASP A 200 10.06 -18.34 8.67
C ASP A 200 8.62 -18.35 9.25
N SER A 201 7.74 -17.51 8.70
CA SER A 201 6.41 -17.22 9.27
C SER A 201 5.50 -18.45 9.29
N PHE A 202 5.71 -19.42 8.41
CA PHE A 202 5.01 -20.70 8.46
C PHE A 202 5.36 -21.57 9.67
N LYS A 203 6.55 -21.38 10.28
CA LYS A 203 6.94 -22.06 11.53
C LYS A 203 6.55 -21.24 12.77
N ALA A 204 6.64 -19.92 12.66
CA ALA A 204 6.34 -18.98 13.74
C ALA A 204 5.34 -17.92 13.26
N PRO A 205 4.03 -18.25 13.15
CA PRO A 205 3.02 -17.35 12.57
C PRO A 205 2.74 -16.10 13.41
N GLU A 206 3.22 -16.09 14.66
CA GLU A 206 3.07 -14.99 15.62
C GLU A 206 4.37 -14.19 15.81
N ASN A 207 5.27 -14.25 14.82
CA ASN A 207 6.50 -13.46 14.82
C ASN A 207 6.22 -11.94 14.76
N GLU A 208 7.22 -11.16 15.16
CA GLU A 208 7.09 -9.70 15.29
C GLU A 208 6.80 -9.01 13.94
N PHE A 209 7.32 -9.54 12.82
CA PHE A 209 7.05 -9.02 11.48
C PHE A 209 5.58 -9.15 11.09
N ILE A 210 4.99 -10.33 11.25
CA ILE A 210 3.57 -10.57 10.95
C ILE A 210 2.66 -9.70 11.84
N LYS A 211 2.93 -9.68 13.14
CA LYS A 211 2.15 -8.88 14.10
C LYS A 211 2.18 -7.39 13.74
N THR A 212 3.37 -6.87 13.45
CA THR A 212 3.52 -5.46 13.07
C THR A 212 2.92 -5.19 11.71
N GLY A 213 3.10 -6.09 10.75
CA GLY A 213 2.55 -5.95 9.40
C GLY A 213 1.04 -5.87 9.38
N ARG A 214 0.37 -6.73 10.14
CA ARG A 214 -1.10 -6.64 10.35
C ARG A 214 -1.50 -5.34 11.05
N ALA A 215 -0.69 -4.85 11.98
CA ALA A 215 -0.97 -3.62 12.71
C ALA A 215 -0.90 -2.35 11.85
N ILE A 216 -0.15 -2.34 10.74
CA ILE A 216 -0.11 -1.21 9.78
C ILE A 216 -1.51 -0.87 9.27
N PHE A 217 -2.32 -1.89 8.97
CA PHE A 217 -3.65 -1.74 8.40
C PHE A 217 -4.74 -1.52 9.46
N ASN A 218 -4.40 -1.59 10.74
CA ASN A 218 -5.30 -1.29 11.85
C ASN A 218 -5.18 0.17 12.29
N PHE A 219 -5.56 1.10 11.40
CA PHE A 219 -5.50 2.53 11.68
C PHE A 219 -6.77 3.05 12.35
N SER A 220 -6.61 4.09 13.17
CA SER A 220 -7.75 4.75 13.81
C SER A 220 -8.40 5.76 12.86
N MET A 221 -9.67 5.51 12.48
CA MET A 221 -10.47 6.46 11.69
C MET A 221 -10.57 7.84 12.35
N LEU A 222 -10.66 7.90 13.68
CA LEU A 222 -10.68 9.18 14.40
C LEU A 222 -9.37 9.95 14.21
N ARG A 223 -8.21 9.29 14.35
CA ARG A 223 -6.90 9.92 14.15
C ARG A 223 -6.67 10.30 12.70
N PHE A 224 -7.09 9.45 11.77
CA PHE A 224 -7.12 9.75 10.34
C PHE A 224 -7.87 11.05 10.06
N MET A 225 -9.08 11.21 10.63
CA MET A 225 -9.88 12.42 10.47
C MET A 225 -9.21 13.65 11.07
N LEU A 226 -8.58 13.55 12.25
CA LEU A 226 -7.82 14.66 12.85
C LEU A 226 -6.65 15.10 11.97
N LEU A 227 -5.92 14.14 11.39
CA LEU A 227 -4.79 14.39 10.50
C LEU A 227 -5.20 15.09 9.19
N HIS A 228 -6.43 14.85 8.71
CA HIS A 228 -6.92 15.41 7.45
C HIS A 228 -7.73 16.70 7.60
N LEU A 229 -8.55 16.81 8.65
CA LEU A 229 -9.38 18.00 8.87
C LEU A 229 -8.62 19.14 9.54
N THR A 230 -7.69 18.78 10.43
CA THR A 230 -6.94 19.72 11.29
C THR A 230 -5.45 19.36 11.36
N PRO A 231 -4.73 19.33 10.22
CA PRO A 231 -3.33 18.87 10.17
C PRO A 231 -2.39 19.65 11.11
N SER A 232 -2.58 20.96 11.25
CA SER A 232 -1.77 21.78 12.16
C SER A 232 -1.94 21.38 13.63
N ILE A 233 -3.17 21.03 14.05
CA ILE A 233 -3.45 20.56 15.40
C ILE A 233 -2.89 19.14 15.58
N ALA A 234 -3.10 18.28 14.59
CA ALA A 234 -2.59 16.91 14.62
C ALA A 234 -1.05 16.88 14.73
N LYS A 235 -0.35 17.76 14.01
CA LYS A 235 1.10 17.94 14.11
C LYS A 235 1.54 18.48 15.49
N MET A 236 0.76 19.39 16.08
CA MET A 236 1.05 19.95 17.41
C MET A 236 0.98 18.88 18.51
N PHE A 237 0.13 17.86 18.35
CA PHE A 237 -0.06 16.78 19.32
C PHE A 237 0.62 15.45 18.94
N ASP A 238 1.51 15.43 17.94
CA ASP A 238 2.19 14.21 17.44
C ASP A 238 1.20 13.05 17.18
N VAL A 239 0.10 13.35 16.50
CA VAL A 239 -0.95 12.35 16.23
C VAL A 239 -0.43 11.30 15.26
N LYS A 240 -0.32 10.06 15.74
CA LYS A 240 0.14 8.88 14.98
C LYS A 240 -1.04 8.06 14.48
N ILE A 241 -1.09 7.82 13.16
CA ILE A 241 -2.21 7.09 12.54
C ILE A 241 -2.23 5.60 12.90
N MET A 242 -1.06 4.97 13.03
CA MET A 242 -0.90 3.54 13.32
C MET A 242 -0.73 3.27 14.83
N PRO A 243 -0.81 2.00 15.26
CA PRO A 243 -0.47 1.60 16.63
C PRO A 243 1.03 1.77 16.95
N PRO A 244 1.41 1.96 18.24
CA PRO A 244 2.81 2.19 18.65
C PRO A 244 3.81 1.13 18.18
N ILE A 245 3.40 -0.15 18.13
CA ILE A 245 4.25 -1.25 17.67
C ILE A 245 4.90 -0.99 16.29
N VAL A 246 4.19 -0.30 15.39
CA VAL A 246 4.70 0.03 14.05
C VAL A 246 5.83 1.07 14.12
N TYR A 247 5.68 2.09 14.98
CA TYR A 247 6.66 3.16 15.18
C TYR A 247 7.88 2.72 15.98
N GLU A 248 7.81 1.59 16.68
CA GLU A 248 8.94 1.04 17.43
C GLU A 248 9.69 0.00 16.60
N PHE A 249 8.97 -0.93 15.97
CA PHE A 249 9.53 -2.08 15.28
C PHE A 249 10.31 -1.70 14.02
N PHE A 250 9.67 -1.01 13.06
CA PHE A 250 10.29 -0.74 11.76
C PHE A 250 11.54 0.14 11.88
N PRO A 251 11.52 1.27 12.61
CA PRO A 251 12.73 2.05 12.81
C PRO A 251 13.86 1.25 13.45
N ARG A 252 13.55 0.39 14.44
CA ARG A 252 14.55 -0.47 15.10
C ARG A 252 15.18 -1.46 14.14
N VAL A 253 14.37 -2.27 13.46
CA VAL A 253 14.83 -3.29 12.51
C VAL A 253 15.64 -2.68 11.38
N ILE A 254 15.18 -1.57 10.80
CA ILE A 254 15.90 -0.90 9.71
C ILE A 254 17.22 -0.32 10.20
N LYS A 255 17.24 0.35 11.35
CA LYS A 255 18.49 0.91 11.92
C LYS A 255 19.50 -0.20 12.25
N GLU A 256 19.05 -1.30 12.82
CA GLU A 256 19.90 -2.48 13.08
C GLU A 256 20.44 -3.09 11.79
N ALA A 257 19.60 -3.23 10.76
CA ALA A 257 20.01 -3.77 9.46
C ALA A 257 21.01 -2.85 8.73
N LEU A 258 20.80 -1.53 8.78
CA LEU A 258 21.73 -0.54 8.24
C LEU A 258 23.07 -0.57 8.99
N LYS A 259 23.04 -0.62 10.33
CA LYS A 259 24.23 -0.70 11.18
C LYS A 259 25.04 -1.96 10.88
N ASN A 260 24.39 -3.12 10.86
CA ASN A 260 25.05 -4.40 10.61
C ASN A 260 25.75 -4.41 9.23
N ARG A 261 25.09 -3.91 8.18
CA ARG A 261 25.69 -3.84 6.83
C ARG A 261 26.92 -2.93 6.79
N ARG A 262 26.86 -1.76 7.46
CA ARG A 262 27.99 -0.81 7.54
C ARG A 262 29.18 -1.40 8.30
N GLU A 263 28.92 -2.07 9.42
CA GLU A 263 29.98 -2.61 10.29
C GLU A 263 30.60 -3.91 9.74
N ASN A 264 29.78 -4.82 9.25
CA ASN A 264 30.21 -6.17 8.83
C ASN A 264 30.48 -6.29 7.33
N LYS A 265 30.32 -5.22 6.55
CA LYS A 265 30.49 -5.19 5.09
C LYS A 265 29.70 -6.29 4.36
N VAL A 266 28.51 -6.60 4.88
CA VAL A 266 27.60 -7.60 4.29
C VAL A 266 26.92 -6.97 3.09
N PHE A 267 27.18 -7.52 1.91
CA PHE A 267 26.49 -7.15 0.68
C PHE A 267 25.35 -8.13 0.40
N ARG A 268 24.13 -7.62 0.30
CA ARG A 268 22.96 -8.36 -0.15
C ARG A 268 22.19 -7.50 -1.14
N PRO A 269 21.91 -7.95 -2.37
CA PRO A 269 21.32 -7.10 -3.41
C PRO A 269 19.82 -6.83 -3.21
N ASP A 270 19.41 -6.46 -1.99
CA ASP A 270 18.04 -6.14 -1.58
C ASP A 270 17.75 -4.62 -1.60
N MET A 271 16.53 -4.24 -1.24
CA MET A 271 16.09 -2.84 -1.25
C MET A 271 16.88 -1.97 -0.26
N ILE A 272 17.23 -2.49 0.92
CA ILE A 272 18.01 -1.72 1.89
C ILE A 272 19.42 -1.42 1.36
N GLN A 273 20.05 -2.40 0.70
CA GLN A 273 21.34 -2.17 0.05
C GLN A 273 21.26 -1.08 -1.02
N LEU A 274 20.19 -1.07 -1.83
CA LEU A 274 19.99 -0.03 -2.84
C LEU A 274 19.74 1.35 -2.22
N LEU A 275 18.98 1.41 -1.12
CA LEU A 275 18.79 2.64 -0.35
C LEU A 275 20.11 3.16 0.26
N MET A 276 20.98 2.25 0.71
CA MET A 276 22.33 2.58 1.17
C MET A 276 23.24 3.08 0.04
N GLU A 277 23.27 2.38 -1.09
CA GLU A 277 24.07 2.77 -2.26
C GLU A 277 23.63 4.11 -2.83
N ALA A 278 22.32 4.36 -2.86
CA ALA A 278 21.79 5.67 -3.23
C ALA A 278 22.32 6.75 -2.29
N LYS A 279 22.21 6.55 -0.98
CA LYS A 279 22.77 7.48 0.01
C LYS A 279 24.27 7.73 -0.21
N GLU A 280 25.08 6.68 -0.36
CA GLU A 280 26.53 6.79 -0.54
C GLU A 280 26.94 7.44 -1.87
N SER A 281 26.25 7.12 -2.97
CA SER A 281 26.49 7.70 -4.30
C SER A 281 26.27 9.22 -4.28
N LEU A 282 25.31 9.67 -3.49
CA LEU A 282 24.87 11.06 -3.39
C LEU A 282 25.71 11.86 -2.39
N GLU A 283 26.31 11.19 -1.39
CA GLU A 283 27.36 11.78 -0.56
C GLU A 283 28.66 12.01 -1.36
N LYS A 284 28.98 11.15 -2.33
CA LYS A 284 30.17 11.26 -3.18
C LYS A 284 30.04 12.25 -4.35
N ASN A 285 28.82 12.41 -4.88
CA ASN A 285 28.50 13.41 -5.89
C ASN A 285 27.40 14.35 -5.34
N PRO A 286 27.77 15.47 -4.68
CA PRO A 286 26.82 16.34 -4.01
C PRO A 286 25.97 17.14 -5.02
N VAL A 287 25.04 16.46 -5.68
CA VAL A 287 23.82 17.10 -6.16
C VAL A 287 22.93 17.23 -4.93
N LYS A 288 22.95 18.43 -4.32
CA LYS A 288 22.50 18.78 -2.97
C LYS A 288 21.06 18.37 -2.56
N ASP A 289 20.29 17.74 -3.45
CA ASP A 289 18.85 17.47 -3.32
C ASP A 289 18.43 16.00 -3.46
N LEU A 290 19.37 15.05 -3.52
CA LEU A 290 19.05 13.63 -3.79
C LEU A 290 19.25 12.71 -2.58
N ALA A 291 20.14 13.01 -1.63
CA ALA A 291 20.52 12.05 -0.58
C ALA A 291 19.38 11.79 0.42
N LEU A 292 19.05 10.51 0.66
CA LEU A 292 18.04 10.11 1.64
C LEU A 292 18.64 10.06 3.06
N SER A 293 17.98 10.71 4.01
CA SER A 293 18.23 10.56 5.44
C SER A 293 17.85 9.16 5.94
N ASP A 294 18.36 8.75 7.11
CA ASP A 294 18.00 7.45 7.69
C ASP A 294 16.48 7.36 7.98
N ASP A 295 15.83 8.47 8.35
CA ASP A 295 14.37 8.53 8.56
C ASP A 295 13.58 8.42 7.24
N GLU A 296 14.11 8.98 6.14
CA GLU A 296 13.54 8.77 4.80
C GLU A 296 13.68 7.32 4.33
N ILE A 297 14.82 6.67 4.60
CA ILE A 297 15.02 5.24 4.31
C ILE A 297 13.99 4.39 5.08
N ILE A 298 13.78 4.68 6.36
CA ILE A 298 12.77 3.99 7.18
C ILE A 298 11.36 4.21 6.62
N SER A 299 11.03 5.45 6.22
CA SER A 299 9.73 5.79 5.63
C SER A 299 9.48 5.04 4.32
N GLN A 300 10.48 4.94 3.44
CA GLN A 300 10.36 4.12 2.22
C GLN A 300 10.19 2.64 2.58
N ALA A 301 11.00 2.12 3.49
CA ALA A 301 10.99 0.72 3.83
C ALA A 301 9.62 0.27 4.37
N LEU A 302 9.00 1.08 5.25
CA LEU A 302 7.66 0.81 5.75
C LEU A 302 6.62 0.72 4.61
N VAL A 303 6.62 1.68 3.69
CA VAL A 303 5.65 1.71 2.59
C VAL A 303 5.83 0.55 1.63
N PHE A 304 7.07 0.15 1.35
CA PHE A 304 7.34 -1.05 0.54
C PHE A 304 6.90 -2.32 1.24
N PHE A 305 7.09 -2.41 2.56
CA PHE A 305 6.54 -3.52 3.34
C PHE A 305 5.03 -3.56 3.21
N ALA A 306 4.34 -2.44 3.49
CA ALA A 306 2.89 -2.37 3.43
C ALA A 306 2.35 -2.76 2.04
N ALA A 307 2.98 -2.23 0.98
CA ALA A 307 2.62 -2.56 -0.40
C ALA A 307 2.84 -4.05 -0.70
N GLY A 308 3.97 -4.64 -0.31
CA GLY A 308 4.31 -6.02 -0.61
C GLY A 308 3.63 -7.07 0.27
N PHE A 309 3.04 -6.67 1.40
CA PHE A 309 2.44 -7.58 2.37
C PHE A 309 0.96 -7.84 2.08
N GLU A 310 0.07 -6.91 2.43
CA GLU A 310 -1.38 -7.14 2.40
C GLU A 310 -1.94 -7.16 0.97
N THR A 311 -1.44 -6.30 0.08
CA THR A 311 -1.98 -6.24 -1.30
C THR A 311 -1.70 -7.51 -2.09
N VAL A 312 -0.53 -8.11 -1.88
CA VAL A 312 -0.12 -9.38 -2.51
C VAL A 312 -0.91 -10.54 -1.89
N ALA A 313 -1.05 -10.57 -0.55
CA ALA A 313 -1.86 -11.57 0.15
C ALA A 313 -3.31 -11.56 -0.34
N ALA A 314 -3.93 -10.38 -0.42
CA ALA A 314 -5.30 -10.22 -0.90
C ALA A 314 -5.43 -10.68 -2.37
N THR A 315 -4.51 -10.26 -3.25
CA THR A 315 -4.52 -10.66 -4.67
C THR A 315 -4.42 -12.17 -4.83
N MET A 316 -3.50 -12.83 -4.09
CA MET A 316 -3.38 -14.29 -4.11
C MET A 316 -4.63 -14.97 -3.56
N THR A 317 -5.20 -14.45 -2.46
CA THR A 317 -6.41 -15.01 -1.86
C THR A 317 -7.58 -14.99 -2.84
N PHE A 318 -7.82 -13.86 -3.51
CA PHE A 318 -8.88 -13.75 -4.51
C PHE A 318 -8.59 -14.60 -5.75
N ALA A 319 -7.36 -14.62 -6.26
CA ALA A 319 -7.01 -15.48 -7.39
C ALA A 319 -7.22 -16.97 -7.05
N ILE A 320 -6.84 -17.41 -5.85
CA ILE A 320 -7.07 -18.79 -5.40
C ILE A 320 -8.57 -19.07 -5.27
N TYR A 321 -9.34 -18.15 -4.69
CA TYR A 321 -10.79 -18.27 -4.58
C TYR A 321 -11.44 -18.48 -5.96
N GLU A 322 -11.14 -17.61 -6.93
CA GLU A 322 -11.64 -17.74 -8.31
C GLU A 322 -11.24 -19.08 -8.94
N LEU A 323 -9.98 -19.51 -8.78
CA LEU A 323 -9.54 -20.82 -9.28
C LEU A 323 -10.29 -21.99 -8.62
N THR A 324 -10.65 -21.89 -7.34
CA THR A 324 -11.37 -22.98 -6.65
C THR A 324 -12.82 -23.14 -7.12
N ILE A 325 -13.45 -22.06 -7.59
CA ILE A 325 -14.83 -22.09 -8.11
C ILE A 325 -14.90 -22.26 -9.63
N HIS A 326 -13.75 -22.21 -10.32
CA HIS A 326 -13.60 -22.44 -11.77
C HIS A 326 -12.61 -23.57 -12.09
N PRO A 327 -12.99 -24.86 -11.93
CA PRO A 327 -12.07 -26.00 -12.08
C PRO A 327 -11.40 -26.11 -13.46
N GLU A 328 -12.08 -25.71 -14.53
CA GLU A 328 -11.54 -25.69 -15.89
C GLU A 328 -10.41 -24.68 -16.06
N ILE A 329 -10.55 -23.49 -15.45
CA ILE A 329 -9.52 -22.45 -15.43
C ILE A 329 -8.36 -22.93 -14.57
N GLN A 330 -8.65 -23.50 -13.40
CA GLN A 330 -7.64 -24.05 -12.51
C GLN A 330 -6.79 -25.12 -13.19
N LYS A 331 -7.41 -26.09 -13.85
CA LYS A 331 -6.71 -27.17 -14.55
C LYS A 331 -5.78 -26.61 -15.63
N ARG A 332 -6.28 -25.68 -16.45
CA ARG A 332 -5.48 -25.08 -17.52
C ARG A 332 -4.31 -24.25 -16.99
N ALA A 333 -4.52 -23.49 -15.92
CA ALA A 333 -3.44 -22.75 -15.25
C ALA A 333 -2.38 -23.69 -14.65
N GLN A 334 -2.80 -24.81 -14.06
CA GLN A 334 -1.89 -25.84 -13.55
C GLN A 334 -1.05 -26.49 -14.67
N GLU A 335 -1.67 -26.80 -15.82
CA GLU A 335 -0.97 -27.34 -16.99
C GLU A 335 0.14 -26.38 -17.45
N GLU A 336 -0.15 -25.07 -17.55
CA GLU A 336 0.84 -24.05 -17.91
C GLU A 336 1.96 -23.94 -16.86
N CYS A 337 1.65 -23.99 -15.56
CA CYS A 337 2.66 -24.03 -14.49
C CYS A 337 3.61 -25.23 -14.63
N VAL A 338 3.07 -26.42 -14.93
CA VAL A 338 3.86 -27.64 -15.10
C VAL A 338 4.79 -27.53 -16.32
N GLU A 339 4.29 -26.97 -17.42
CA GLU A 339 5.11 -26.71 -18.61
C GLU A 339 6.24 -25.72 -18.34
N ALA A 340 5.94 -24.61 -17.65
CA ALA A 340 6.93 -23.61 -17.27
C ALA A 340 8.02 -24.21 -16.36
N PHE A 341 7.63 -25.03 -15.37
CA PHE A 341 8.57 -25.70 -14.46
C PHE A 341 9.48 -26.69 -15.19
N LYS A 342 8.94 -27.44 -16.17
CA LYS A 342 9.73 -28.35 -17.03
C LYS A 342 10.72 -27.59 -17.90
N LYS A 343 10.27 -26.51 -18.55
CA LYS A 343 11.14 -25.65 -19.38
C LYS A 343 12.28 -25.03 -18.58
N GLY A 344 12.02 -24.63 -17.34
CA GLY A 344 13.03 -24.08 -16.42
C GLY A 344 13.98 -25.10 -15.81
N GLY A 345 13.97 -26.37 -16.27
CA GLY A 345 14.87 -27.41 -15.76
C GLY A 345 14.54 -27.84 -14.32
N GLY A 346 13.26 -27.81 -13.94
CA GLY A 346 12.81 -28.11 -12.59
C GLY A 346 12.91 -26.92 -11.63
N LYS A 347 12.92 -25.69 -12.16
CA LYS A 347 12.89 -24.43 -11.40
C LYS A 347 11.97 -23.43 -12.07
N LEU A 348 11.39 -22.53 -11.27
CA LEU A 348 10.69 -21.35 -11.79
C LEU A 348 11.72 -20.26 -12.05
N THR A 349 12.02 -19.99 -13.33
CA THR A 349 12.92 -18.91 -13.74
C THR A 349 12.14 -17.65 -14.09
N TYR A 350 12.82 -16.50 -14.12
CA TYR A 350 12.24 -15.23 -14.58
C TYR A 350 11.64 -15.36 -15.98
N GLU A 351 12.37 -15.99 -16.89
CA GLU A 351 11.93 -16.20 -18.27
C GLU A 351 10.71 -17.13 -18.33
N ALA A 352 10.72 -18.25 -17.59
CA ALA A 352 9.61 -19.19 -17.58
C ALA A 352 8.32 -18.55 -17.04
N ILE A 353 8.39 -17.75 -15.98
CA ILE A 353 7.23 -17.03 -15.43
C ILE A 353 6.67 -16.01 -16.43
N ASN A 354 7.53 -15.26 -17.12
CA ASN A 354 7.08 -14.28 -18.14
C ASN A 354 6.44 -14.94 -19.37
N GLU A 355 6.68 -16.23 -19.62
CA GLU A 355 6.03 -16.98 -20.69
C GLU A 355 4.63 -17.51 -20.31
N MET A 356 4.25 -17.48 -19.03
CA MET A 356 2.97 -18.00 -18.52
C MET A 356 1.81 -17.03 -18.79
N LYS A 357 1.37 -16.99 -20.05
CA LYS A 357 0.32 -16.07 -20.52
C LYS A 357 -1.03 -16.34 -19.88
N TYR A 358 -1.37 -17.60 -19.65
CA TYR A 358 -2.67 -17.96 -19.07
C TYR A 358 -2.73 -17.62 -17.57
N MET A 359 -1.63 -17.81 -16.84
CA MET A 359 -1.52 -17.33 -15.46
C MET A 359 -1.61 -15.80 -15.37
N ASP A 360 -1.02 -15.06 -16.30
CA ASP A 360 -1.20 -13.60 -16.39
C ASP A 360 -2.68 -13.21 -16.61
N MET A 361 -3.42 -13.97 -17.43
CA MET A 361 -4.86 -13.80 -17.60
C MET A 361 -5.65 -14.08 -16.30
N VAL A 362 -5.29 -15.13 -15.56
CA VAL A 362 -5.90 -15.46 -14.26
C VAL A 362 -5.69 -14.32 -13.26
N VAL A 363 -4.44 -13.87 -13.08
CA VAL A 363 -4.11 -12.78 -12.15
C VAL A 363 -4.76 -11.45 -12.58
N SER A 364 -4.88 -11.21 -13.89
CA SER A 364 -5.51 -10.01 -14.44
C SER A 364 -7.05 -10.05 -14.43
N GLY A 365 -7.67 -11.18 -14.10
CA GLY A 365 -9.13 -11.36 -14.17
C GLY A 365 -9.68 -11.30 -15.61
N LYS A 366 -8.92 -11.80 -16.60
CA LYS A 366 -9.26 -11.77 -18.04
C LYS A 366 -9.43 -13.20 -18.59
N PHE A 367 -10.38 -13.96 -18.05
CA PHE A 367 -10.65 -15.34 -18.47
C PHE A 367 -11.96 -15.50 -19.23
#